data_AF-A0A1F6KBP5-F1
#
_entry.id   AF-A0A1F6KBP5-F1
#
_cell.length_a   1.000
_cell.length_b   1.000
_cell.length_c   1.000
_cell.angle_alpha   90.00
_cell.angle_beta   90.00
_cell.angle_gamma   90.00
#
_symmetry.space_group_name_H-M   'P 1'
#
loop_
_entity.id
_entity.type
_entity.pdbx_description
1 polymer ?
#
loop_
_entity_poly.entity_id
_entity_poly.type
_entity_poly.pdbx_seq_one_letter_code
_entity_poly.pdbx_strand_id
1 'polypeptide(L)'
;MKQNIFITKSNKETQKIAQEFSSCLINRGVIALFGDLGAGKTTFVQGLAKGLGIKQRIISPTFIIVRSYELNGKLQTANGKTSSQILKLFYHIDLYRTESVKDVLGLGIKEIMNNPENVVVIEWAEKIENLLPKNTIKIYFEYINDTERKLKIVQNPQVELRFHPKGGKYQEAIKVLKQGGIVIFPTDTAFGIGCRIDNEKAVQRLFTIRKRPTTQATLVLVDTVRMAQGYLEPIFQEVIDKLIEPYWPGALTIVLPCKKEKVPSLVRGGENTIGVRIPNHPITRTLIREIGVPILGPSANFHGEQTPYEFEEIDTELIKLVDYLIPKEIASPVFGEARSDIRLASTVIDCSEKPWKILREGAIQLSF
;
A
#
# COMPACT_ATOMS: atom_id res chain seq x y z
N MET A 1 14.00 -1.79 -8.49
CA MET A 1 12.58 -1.49 -8.81
C MET A 1 11.72 -2.48 -8.05
N LYS A 2 10.71 -2.03 -7.28
CA LYS A 2 9.79 -2.96 -6.59
C LYS A 2 8.91 -3.63 -7.65
N GLN A 3 8.78 -4.95 -7.55
CA GLN A 3 7.99 -5.78 -8.46
C GLN A 3 7.00 -6.59 -7.63
N ASN A 4 5.73 -6.60 -8.04
CA ASN A 4 4.71 -7.47 -7.45
C ASN A 4 4.30 -8.48 -8.51
N ILE A 5 4.28 -9.76 -8.14
CA ILE A 5 3.96 -10.88 -9.02
C ILE A 5 2.70 -11.54 -8.49
N PHE A 6 1.72 -11.76 -9.36
CA PHE A 6 0.48 -12.46 -9.05
C PHE A 6 0.28 -13.61 -10.01
N ILE A 7 -0.22 -14.73 -9.51
CA ILE A 7 -0.72 -15.83 -10.34
C ILE A 7 -2.24 -15.80 -10.27
N THR A 8 -2.90 -15.74 -11.43
CA THR A 8 -4.36 -15.77 -11.53
C THR A 8 -4.81 -17.03 -12.24
N LYS A 9 -5.80 -17.72 -11.67
CA LYS A 9 -6.38 -18.97 -12.19
C LYS A 9 -7.67 -18.76 -12.97
N SER A 10 -8.16 -17.52 -13.03
CA SER A 10 -9.40 -17.17 -13.69
C SER A 10 -9.45 -15.71 -14.13
N ASN A 11 -10.28 -15.43 -15.15
CA ASN A 11 -10.58 -14.06 -15.58
C ASN A 11 -11.14 -13.20 -14.43
N LYS A 12 -11.89 -13.81 -13.50
CA LYS A 12 -12.45 -13.12 -12.33
C LYS A 12 -11.35 -12.67 -11.37
N GLU A 13 -10.33 -13.50 -11.15
CA GLU A 13 -9.17 -13.13 -10.33
C GLU A 13 -8.36 -12.00 -10.98
N THR A 14 -8.09 -12.09 -12.29
CA THR A 14 -7.43 -11.00 -13.03
C THR A 14 -8.21 -9.68 -12.90
N GLN A 15 -9.54 -9.73 -13.05
CA GLN A 15 -10.40 -8.55 -12.86
C GLN A 15 -10.36 -8.03 -11.43
N LYS A 16 -10.37 -8.93 -10.43
CA LYS A 16 -10.32 -8.55 -9.01
C LYS A 16 -9.01 -7.83 -8.67
N ILE A 17 -7.88 -8.38 -9.08
CA ILE A 17 -6.56 -7.73 -8.92
C ILE A 17 -6.55 -6.36 -9.59
N ALA A 18 -7.09 -6.25 -10.81
CA ALA A 18 -7.14 -4.98 -11.51
C ALA A 18 -8.09 -3.95 -10.85
N GLN A 19 -9.23 -4.42 -10.34
CA GLN A 19 -10.19 -3.61 -9.61
C GLN A 19 -9.57 -3.06 -8.32
N GLU A 20 -8.86 -3.90 -7.58
CA GLU A 20 -8.15 -3.48 -6.37
C GLU A 20 -6.95 -2.59 -6.70
N PHE A 21 -6.18 -2.90 -7.76
CA PHE A 21 -5.11 -2.06 -8.31
C PHE A 21 -5.59 -0.62 -8.59
N SER A 22 -6.83 -0.45 -9.06
CA SER A 22 -7.40 0.86 -9.36
C SER A 22 -7.39 1.84 -8.17
N SER A 23 -7.52 1.32 -6.94
CA SER A 23 -7.53 2.13 -5.72
C SER A 23 -6.15 2.67 -5.34
N CYS A 24 -5.09 2.16 -5.97
CA CYS A 24 -3.72 2.65 -5.85
C CYS A 24 -3.40 3.79 -6.83
N LEU A 25 -4.26 4.03 -7.82
CA LEU A 25 -4.06 5.08 -8.82
C LEU A 25 -4.50 6.43 -8.25
N ILE A 26 -3.54 7.29 -7.88
CA ILE A 26 -3.84 8.69 -7.53
C ILE A 26 -4.09 9.44 -8.82
N ASN A 27 -5.34 9.75 -9.13
CA ASN A 27 -5.77 10.82 -10.04
C ASN A 27 -5.09 10.96 -11.43
N ARG A 28 -4.18 10.06 -11.82
CA ARG A 28 -3.19 10.16 -12.90
C ARG A 28 -2.53 8.80 -13.06
N GLY A 29 -2.34 8.35 -14.28
CA GLY A 29 -1.49 7.21 -14.52
C GLY A 29 -1.57 6.73 -15.95
N VAL A 30 -0.40 6.64 -16.60
CA VAL A 30 -0.24 5.84 -17.80
C VAL A 30 0.12 4.43 -17.33
N ILE A 31 -0.66 3.46 -17.77
CA ILE A 31 -0.51 2.05 -17.47
C ILE A 31 -0.25 1.33 -18.79
N ALA A 32 0.93 0.76 -18.93
CA ALA A 32 1.37 0.05 -20.12
C ALA A 32 1.26 -1.46 -19.88
N LEU A 33 0.45 -2.14 -20.68
CA LEU A 33 0.20 -3.58 -20.61
C LEU A 33 0.97 -4.29 -21.72
N PHE A 34 1.80 -5.25 -21.33
CA PHE A 34 2.67 -6.05 -22.20
C PHE A 34 2.30 -7.52 -22.10
N GLY A 35 2.43 -8.28 -23.18
CA GLY A 35 2.23 -9.74 -23.18
C GLY A 35 1.48 -10.23 -24.40
N ASP A 36 1.34 -11.55 -24.52
CA ASP A 36 0.80 -12.19 -25.73
C ASP A 36 -0.71 -12.03 -25.91
N LEU A 37 -1.19 -12.44 -27.09
CA LEU A 37 -2.62 -12.51 -27.39
C LEU A 37 -3.29 -13.48 -26.41
N GLY A 38 -4.43 -13.07 -25.82
CA GLY A 38 -5.14 -13.91 -24.84
C GLY A 38 -4.50 -13.98 -23.44
N ALA A 39 -3.40 -13.26 -23.18
CA ALA A 39 -2.74 -13.26 -21.87
C ALA A 39 -3.56 -12.56 -20.76
N GLY A 40 -4.70 -11.92 -21.09
CA GLY A 40 -5.62 -11.32 -20.10
C GLY A 40 -5.52 -9.80 -19.97
N LYS A 41 -4.84 -9.12 -20.91
CA LYS A 41 -4.68 -7.64 -20.91
C LYS A 41 -6.02 -6.91 -20.85
N THR A 42 -6.92 -7.14 -21.80
CA THR A 42 -8.28 -6.54 -21.78
C THR A 42 -9.09 -6.93 -20.54
N THR A 43 -8.93 -8.16 -20.03
CA THR A 43 -9.56 -8.62 -18.78
C THR A 43 -9.13 -7.77 -17.59
N PHE A 44 -7.84 -7.43 -17.52
CA PHE A 44 -7.32 -6.49 -16.53
C PHE A 44 -7.93 -5.09 -16.73
N VAL A 45 -7.98 -4.56 -17.96
CA VAL A 45 -8.59 -3.24 -18.23
C VAL A 45 -10.05 -3.17 -17.74
N GLN A 46 -10.82 -4.23 -17.94
CA GLN A 46 -12.20 -4.33 -17.47
C GLN A 46 -12.30 -4.23 -15.94
N GLY A 47 -11.48 -4.98 -15.22
CA GLY A 47 -11.45 -4.92 -13.75
C GLY A 47 -11.02 -3.56 -13.23
N LEU A 48 -9.99 -2.98 -13.85
CA LEU A 48 -9.50 -1.63 -13.56
C LEU A 48 -10.60 -0.57 -13.75
N ALA A 49 -11.25 -0.56 -14.91
CA ALA A 49 -12.34 0.38 -15.20
C ALA A 49 -13.50 0.25 -14.21
N LYS A 50 -13.88 -0.99 -13.85
CA LYS A 50 -14.89 -1.25 -12.82
C LYS A 50 -14.48 -0.65 -11.47
N GLY A 51 -13.22 -0.81 -11.06
CA GLY A 51 -12.70 -0.22 -9.83
C GLY A 51 -12.65 1.31 -9.83
N LEU A 52 -12.45 1.91 -11.00
CA LEU A 52 -12.54 3.36 -11.19
C LEU A 52 -13.98 3.89 -11.17
N GLY A 53 -14.99 3.02 -11.18
CA GLY A 53 -16.42 3.37 -11.12
C GLY A 53 -17.10 3.42 -12.49
N ILE A 54 -16.46 2.96 -13.56
CA ILE A 54 -17.07 2.89 -14.89
C ILE A 54 -18.07 1.73 -14.89
N LYS A 55 -19.35 2.07 -15.08
CA LYS A 55 -20.45 1.09 -15.13
C LYS A 55 -20.60 0.41 -16.50
N GLN A 56 -20.08 1.07 -17.54
CA GLN A 56 -20.16 0.58 -18.91
C GLN A 56 -19.21 -0.61 -19.10
N ARG A 57 -19.61 -1.58 -19.93
CA ARG A 57 -18.74 -2.70 -20.28
C ARG A 57 -17.59 -2.19 -21.15
N ILE A 58 -16.35 -2.43 -20.69
CA ILE A 58 -15.16 -2.14 -21.49
C ILE A 58 -14.98 -3.24 -22.55
N ILE A 59 -14.88 -2.81 -23.79
CA ILE A 59 -14.58 -3.64 -24.96
C ILE A 59 -13.25 -3.15 -25.51
N SER A 60 -12.36 -4.09 -25.88
CA SER A 60 -11.07 -3.69 -26.46
C SER A 60 -11.28 -2.87 -27.72
N PRO A 61 -10.66 -1.67 -27.83
CA PRO A 61 -10.79 -0.82 -28.99
C PRO A 61 -9.88 -1.28 -30.14
N THR A 62 -9.61 -2.56 -30.32
CA THR A 62 -8.64 -3.11 -31.29
C THR A 62 -8.77 -2.55 -32.71
N PHE A 63 -10.00 -2.23 -33.16
CA PHE A 63 -10.24 -1.65 -34.50
C PHE A 63 -10.22 -0.12 -34.54
N ILE A 64 -10.64 0.54 -33.47
CA ILE A 64 -10.73 2.00 -33.41
C ILE A 64 -9.55 2.64 -32.68
N ILE A 65 -8.64 1.79 -32.17
CA ILE A 65 -7.39 2.03 -31.45
C ILE A 65 -7.58 2.71 -30.09
N VAL A 66 -8.45 3.72 -29.99
CA VAL A 66 -8.67 4.52 -28.77
C VAL A 66 -10.15 4.56 -28.42
N ARG A 67 -10.48 4.32 -27.14
CA ARG A 67 -11.78 4.64 -26.53
C ARG A 67 -11.58 5.49 -25.29
N SER A 68 -12.50 6.40 -25.05
CA SER A 68 -12.56 7.18 -23.80
C SER A 68 -13.88 6.93 -23.08
N TYR A 69 -13.82 7.02 -21.75
CA TYR A 69 -14.96 6.83 -20.86
C TYR A 69 -14.92 7.90 -19.78
N GLU A 70 -16.06 8.51 -19.49
CA GLU A 70 -16.17 9.51 -18.43
C GLU A 70 -16.03 8.87 -17.04
N LEU A 71 -15.20 9.49 -16.20
CA LEU A 71 -15.05 9.12 -14.80
C LEU A 71 -16.00 9.96 -13.95
N ASN A 72 -17.16 9.40 -13.62
CA ASN A 72 -18.12 10.05 -12.74
C ASN A 72 -17.63 10.01 -11.28
N GLY A 73 -17.04 11.11 -10.79
CA GLY A 73 -16.65 11.23 -9.38
C GLY A 73 -16.42 12.67 -8.91
N LYS A 74 -17.24 13.15 -7.98
CA LYS A 74 -16.86 14.26 -7.09
C LYS A 74 -15.85 13.72 -6.07
N LEU A 75 -14.57 14.08 -6.17
CA LEU A 75 -13.59 13.82 -5.12
C LEU A 75 -13.77 14.87 -4.02
N GLN A 76 -14.26 14.46 -2.85
CA GLN A 76 -14.26 15.31 -1.66
C GLN A 76 -12.85 15.27 -1.03
N THR A 77 -12.25 16.43 -0.79
CA THR A 77 -11.00 16.56 -0.03
C THR A 77 -11.31 16.65 1.47
N ALA A 78 -10.38 16.16 2.30
CA ALA A 78 -10.53 16.02 3.76
C ALA A 78 -10.76 17.32 4.55
N ASN A 79 -10.80 18.50 3.90
CA ASN A 79 -10.94 19.80 4.56
C ASN A 79 -12.16 20.61 4.09
N GLY A 80 -13.12 20.01 3.38
CA GLY A 80 -14.31 20.73 2.88
C GLY A 80 -14.01 21.85 1.85
N LYS A 81 -12.74 22.07 1.51
CA LYS A 81 -12.29 22.96 0.43
C LYS A 81 -12.04 22.14 -0.83
N THR A 82 -13.01 22.18 -1.73
CA THR A 82 -12.98 21.63 -3.09
C THR A 82 -11.67 21.97 -3.79
N SER A 83 -10.72 21.02 -3.83
CA SER A 83 -9.55 21.13 -4.70
C SER A 83 -9.89 20.43 -6.01
N SER A 84 -10.05 21.22 -7.05
CA SER A 84 -10.42 20.83 -8.40
C SER A 84 -9.27 20.12 -9.12
N GLN A 85 -9.11 18.81 -8.92
CA GLN A 85 -8.55 17.95 -9.97
C GLN A 85 -9.50 16.80 -10.20
N ILE A 86 -10.43 17.05 -11.10
CA ILE A 86 -11.39 16.09 -11.62
C ILE A 86 -10.61 15.21 -12.59
N LEU A 87 -10.39 13.94 -12.26
CA LEU A 87 -10.12 12.95 -13.29
C LEU A 87 -11.33 12.93 -14.22
N LYS A 88 -11.16 13.34 -15.46
CA LYS A 88 -12.30 13.46 -16.39
C LYS A 88 -12.49 12.18 -17.19
N LEU A 89 -11.39 11.59 -17.67
CA LEU A 89 -11.46 10.56 -18.69
C LEU A 89 -10.55 9.37 -18.38
N PHE A 90 -11.09 8.19 -18.62
CA PHE A 90 -10.37 6.93 -18.72
C PHE A 90 -10.20 6.59 -20.20
N TYR A 91 -8.96 6.51 -20.66
CA TYR A 91 -8.61 6.11 -22.01
C TYR A 91 -8.16 4.65 -22.02
N HIS A 92 -8.77 3.86 -22.90
CA HIS A 92 -8.31 2.53 -23.27
C HIS A 92 -7.75 2.62 -24.68
N ILE A 93 -6.48 2.29 -24.83
CA ILE A 93 -5.75 2.30 -26.09
C ILE A 93 -5.31 0.86 -26.38
N ASP A 94 -5.56 0.35 -27.57
CA ASP A 94 -5.12 -0.96 -28.02
C ASP A 94 -4.31 -0.82 -29.31
N LEU A 95 -3.00 -1.04 -29.21
CA LEU A 95 -2.07 -0.85 -30.31
C LEU A 95 -1.84 -2.12 -31.16
N TYR A 96 -2.59 -3.22 -30.93
CA TYR A 96 -2.35 -4.52 -31.58
C TYR A 96 -2.21 -4.44 -33.11
N ARG A 97 -2.98 -3.57 -33.77
CA ARG A 97 -3.02 -3.43 -35.24
C ARG A 97 -2.15 -2.31 -35.81
N THR A 98 -1.47 -1.54 -34.96
CA THR A 98 -0.60 -0.44 -35.44
C THR A 98 0.71 -1.00 -35.97
N GLU A 99 1.17 -0.54 -37.13
CA GLU A 99 2.38 -1.08 -37.77
C GLU A 99 3.61 -0.21 -37.49
N SER A 100 3.42 1.10 -37.31
CA SER A 100 4.51 2.02 -37.04
C SER A 100 4.23 3.00 -35.90
N VAL A 101 5.29 3.50 -35.27
CA VAL A 101 5.23 4.55 -34.26
C VAL A 101 4.62 5.85 -34.83
N LYS A 102 4.81 6.12 -36.13
CA LYS A 102 4.24 7.30 -36.80
C LYS A 102 2.71 7.25 -36.83
N ASP A 103 2.14 6.08 -37.10
CA ASP A 103 0.69 5.88 -37.09
C ASP A 103 0.13 6.18 -35.70
N VAL A 104 0.85 5.78 -34.64
CA VAL A 104 0.44 6.01 -33.26
C VAL A 104 0.54 7.49 -32.87
N LEU A 105 1.58 8.20 -33.33
CA LEU A 105 1.76 9.63 -33.06
C LEU A 105 0.65 10.49 -33.72
N GLY A 106 0.16 10.10 -34.90
CA GLY A 106 -0.94 10.78 -35.58
C GLY A 106 -2.28 10.74 -34.84
N LEU A 107 -2.42 9.87 -33.83
CA LEU A 107 -3.67 9.68 -33.06
C LEU A 107 -3.78 10.58 -31.82
N GLY A 108 -2.82 11.48 -31.57
CA GLY A 108 -2.85 12.37 -30.41
C GLY A 108 -2.59 11.67 -29.07
N ILE A 109 -1.98 10.47 -29.10
CA ILE A 109 -1.76 9.64 -27.90
C ILE A 109 -0.79 10.31 -26.93
N LYS A 110 0.16 11.11 -27.43
CA LYS A 110 1.12 11.85 -26.60
C LYS A 110 0.42 12.90 -25.75
N GLU A 111 -0.53 13.64 -26.32
CA GLU A 111 -1.35 14.63 -25.62
C GLU A 111 -2.25 13.94 -24.59
N ILE A 112 -2.85 12.81 -24.95
CA ILE A 112 -3.68 12.00 -24.04
C ILE A 112 -2.87 11.53 -22.82
N MET A 113 -1.66 11.00 -23.03
CA MET A 113 -0.78 10.52 -21.95
C MET A 113 -0.25 11.64 -21.05
N ASN A 114 0.01 12.82 -21.62
CA ASN A 114 0.55 13.95 -20.86
C ASN A 114 -0.51 14.76 -20.13
N ASN A 115 -1.80 14.57 -20.43
CA ASN A 115 -2.87 15.26 -19.73
C ASN A 115 -3.03 14.69 -18.31
N PRO A 116 -2.83 15.52 -17.27
CA PRO A 116 -2.92 15.09 -15.88
C PRO A 116 -4.33 14.76 -15.39
N GLU A 117 -5.38 15.01 -16.18
CA GLU A 117 -6.76 14.65 -15.84
C GLU A 117 -7.15 13.26 -16.38
N ASN A 118 -6.22 12.56 -17.04
CA ASN A 118 -6.48 11.28 -17.68
C ASN A 118 -5.91 10.10 -16.86
N VAL A 119 -6.65 9.00 -16.86
CA VAL A 119 -6.11 7.66 -16.64
C VAL A 119 -6.01 6.98 -17.99
N VAL A 120 -4.82 6.53 -18.38
CA VAL A 120 -4.57 5.97 -19.71
C VAL A 120 -4.06 4.54 -19.56
N VAL A 121 -4.73 3.60 -20.19
CA VAL A 121 -4.32 2.19 -20.25
C VAL A 121 -4.01 1.85 -21.70
N ILE A 122 -2.81 1.33 -21.94
CA ILE A 122 -2.29 1.04 -23.27
C ILE A 122 -1.97 -0.45 -23.36
N GLU A 123 -2.71 -1.19 -24.16
CA GLU A 123 -2.38 -2.56 -24.56
C GLU A 123 -1.38 -2.58 -25.72
N TRP A 124 -0.50 -3.59 -25.73
CA TRP A 124 0.57 -3.73 -26.73
C TRP A 124 1.53 -2.55 -26.70
N ALA A 125 1.87 -2.13 -25.48
CA ALA A 125 2.64 -0.92 -25.23
C ALA A 125 4.10 -1.01 -25.69
N GLU A 126 4.61 -2.21 -26.00
CA GLU A 126 5.92 -2.43 -26.63
C GLU A 126 6.08 -1.65 -27.94
N LYS A 127 4.98 -1.35 -28.64
CA LYS A 127 5.02 -0.57 -29.89
C LYS A 127 5.39 0.90 -29.69
N ILE A 128 5.26 1.43 -28.48
CA ILE A 128 5.60 2.82 -28.15
C ILE A 128 6.41 2.94 -26.87
N GLU A 129 7.15 1.89 -26.48
CA GLU A 129 7.84 1.86 -25.19
C GLU A 129 8.76 3.07 -24.99
N ASN A 130 9.40 3.51 -26.06
CA ASN A 130 10.33 4.65 -26.14
C ASN A 130 9.63 6.00 -25.87
N LEU A 131 8.31 6.06 -26.04
CA LEU A 131 7.49 7.26 -25.89
C LEU A 131 6.72 7.29 -24.57
N LEU A 132 6.71 6.19 -23.82
CA LEU A 132 6.02 6.11 -22.54
C LEU A 132 6.64 7.10 -21.54
N PRO A 133 5.83 7.87 -20.78
CA PRO A 133 6.33 8.71 -19.70
C PRO A 133 7.16 7.91 -18.69
N LYS A 134 8.18 8.53 -18.09
CA LYS A 134 9.06 7.86 -17.10
C LYS A 134 8.30 7.28 -15.92
N ASN A 135 7.18 7.89 -15.53
CA ASN A 135 6.31 7.47 -14.44
C ASN A 135 5.25 6.42 -14.83
N THR A 136 5.36 5.82 -16.02
CA THR A 136 4.43 4.78 -16.48
C THR A 136 4.53 3.53 -15.60
N ILE A 137 3.37 3.00 -15.21
CA ILE A 137 3.27 1.71 -14.53
C ILE A 137 3.27 0.63 -15.60
N LYS A 138 4.24 -0.28 -15.57
CA LYS A 138 4.34 -1.37 -16.54
C LYS A 138 3.78 -2.66 -15.93
N ILE A 139 2.88 -3.32 -16.65
CA ILE A 139 2.28 -4.59 -16.25
C ILE A 139 2.53 -5.61 -17.35
N TYR A 140 3.22 -6.68 -17.02
CA TYR A 140 3.53 -7.78 -17.93
C TYR A 140 2.60 -8.96 -17.63
N PHE A 141 2.06 -9.55 -18.68
CA PHE A 141 1.21 -10.73 -18.64
C PHE A 141 1.95 -11.88 -19.31
N GLU A 142 2.10 -13.00 -18.61
CA GLU A 142 2.71 -14.22 -19.14
C GLU A 142 1.69 -15.37 -19.03
N TYR A 143 1.57 -16.16 -20.10
CA TYR A 143 0.80 -17.40 -20.08
C TYR A 143 1.63 -18.48 -19.38
N ILE A 144 1.09 -19.10 -18.33
CA ILE A 144 1.74 -20.26 -17.70
C ILE A 144 1.18 -21.54 -18.30
N ASN A 145 -0.14 -21.71 -18.22
CA ASN A 145 -0.88 -22.86 -18.73
C ASN A 145 -2.32 -22.44 -19.02
N ASP A 146 -3.18 -23.38 -19.42
CA ASP A 146 -4.56 -23.09 -19.84
C ASP A 146 -5.38 -22.30 -18.82
N THR A 147 -5.16 -22.57 -17.54
CA THR A 147 -5.89 -21.94 -16.44
C THR A 147 -5.14 -20.78 -15.78
N GLU A 148 -3.81 -20.72 -15.89
CA GLU A 148 -2.98 -19.82 -15.10
C GLU A 148 -2.30 -18.73 -15.94
N ARG A 149 -2.30 -17.51 -15.40
CA ARG A 149 -1.60 -16.35 -15.95
C ARG A 149 -0.76 -15.72 -14.85
N LYS A 150 0.42 -15.24 -15.21
CA LYS A 150 1.28 -14.46 -14.33
C LYS A 150 1.17 -12.99 -14.68
N LEU A 151 0.85 -12.16 -13.69
CA LEU A 151 0.85 -10.71 -13.80
C LEU A 151 2.03 -10.17 -13.02
N LYS A 152 2.89 -9.43 -13.69
CA LYS A 152 4.04 -8.77 -13.07
C LYS A 152 3.88 -7.26 -13.18
N ILE A 153 3.63 -6.61 -12.05
CA ILE A 153 3.50 -5.16 -11.93
C ILE A 153 4.86 -4.58 -11.55
N VAL A 154 5.47 -3.82 -12.46
CA VAL A 154 6.75 -3.14 -12.25
C VAL A 154 6.47 -1.67 -11.96
N GLN A 155 6.81 -1.26 -10.73
CA GLN A 155 6.66 0.12 -10.28
C GLN A 155 7.99 0.86 -10.41
N ASN A 156 7.94 2.06 -10.99
CA ASN A 156 9.08 2.98 -10.94
C ASN A 156 9.21 3.53 -9.51
N PRO A 157 10.39 3.40 -8.85
CA PRO A 157 10.61 3.89 -7.49
C PRO A 157 10.32 5.39 -7.29
N GLN A 158 10.37 6.20 -8.34
CA GLN A 158 10.04 7.63 -8.27
C GLN A 158 8.52 7.92 -8.29
N VAL A 159 7.69 6.91 -8.52
CA VAL A 159 6.23 7.02 -8.52
C VAL A 159 5.70 6.37 -7.26
N GLU A 160 5.49 7.17 -6.22
CA GLU A 160 4.79 6.69 -5.04
C GLU A 160 3.31 6.52 -5.38
N LEU A 161 2.86 5.28 -5.56
CA LEU A 161 1.43 4.95 -5.55
C LEU A 161 0.87 5.33 -4.18
N ARG A 162 0.26 6.51 -4.06
CA ARG A 162 -0.49 6.87 -2.87
C ARG A 162 -1.87 6.24 -3.02
N PHE A 163 -2.05 5.16 -2.30
CA PHE A 163 -3.37 4.58 -2.12
C PHE A 163 -4.34 5.63 -1.60
N HIS A 164 -5.38 5.92 -2.38
CA HIS A 164 -6.51 6.70 -1.92
C HIS A 164 -7.71 5.77 -1.99
N PRO A 165 -7.95 4.95 -0.95
CA PRO A 165 -9.07 4.04 -0.95
C PRO A 165 -10.35 4.85 -1.16
N LYS A 166 -11.04 4.57 -2.26
CA LYS A 166 -12.37 5.12 -2.51
C LYS A 166 -13.36 4.35 -1.63
N GLY A 167 -13.93 5.01 -0.62
CA GLY A 167 -15.06 4.49 0.15
C GLY A 167 -14.97 4.76 1.66
N GLY A 168 -16.11 5.14 2.27
CA GLY A 168 -16.23 5.61 3.66
C GLY A 168 -15.59 4.75 4.74
N LYS A 169 -15.34 3.47 4.47
CA LYS A 169 -14.73 2.50 5.40
C LYS A 169 -13.32 2.89 5.83
N TYR A 170 -12.51 3.50 4.97
CA TYR A 170 -11.16 3.97 5.35
C TYR A 170 -11.21 5.31 6.09
N GLN A 171 -12.07 6.24 5.63
CA GLN A 171 -12.25 7.53 6.31
C GLN A 171 -12.76 7.33 7.75
N GLU A 172 -13.57 6.31 8.00
CA GLU A 172 -14.02 6.00 9.36
C GLU A 172 -12.84 5.61 10.28
N ALA A 173 -11.88 4.81 9.81
CA ALA A 173 -10.68 4.49 10.58
C ALA A 173 -9.87 5.75 10.96
N ILE A 174 -9.71 6.70 10.01
CA ILE A 174 -9.05 7.98 10.30
C ILE A 174 -9.82 8.76 11.37
N LYS A 175 -11.14 8.84 11.23
CA LYS A 175 -12.02 9.56 12.16
C LYS A 175 -11.93 8.96 13.57
N VAL A 176 -12.02 7.64 13.68
CA VAL A 176 -11.87 6.90 14.94
C VAL A 176 -10.51 7.18 15.58
N LEU A 177 -9.41 7.08 14.83
CA LEU A 177 -8.07 7.40 15.34
C LEU A 177 -7.96 8.86 15.79
N LYS A 178 -8.47 9.83 15.02
CA LYS A 178 -8.49 11.25 15.40
C LYS A 178 -9.31 11.53 16.66
N GLN A 179 -10.34 10.73 16.92
CA GLN A 179 -11.16 10.79 18.14
C GLN A 179 -10.54 10.05 19.34
N GLY A 180 -9.33 9.48 19.18
CA GLY A 180 -8.65 8.74 20.25
C GLY A 180 -9.07 7.28 20.37
N GLY A 181 -9.70 6.72 19.35
CA GLY A 181 -10.05 5.30 19.29
C GLY A 181 -8.88 4.40 18.92
N ILE A 182 -9.13 3.10 19.04
CA ILE A 182 -8.23 1.99 18.72
C ILE A 182 -8.76 1.28 17.49
N VAL A 183 -7.87 1.04 16.54
CA VAL A 183 -8.20 0.43 15.24
C VAL A 183 -7.36 -0.82 15.02
N ILE A 184 -7.99 -1.88 14.50
CA ILE A 184 -7.29 -3.02 13.90
C ILE A 184 -7.14 -2.76 12.40
N PHE A 185 -5.92 -2.85 11.89
CA PHE A 185 -5.55 -2.52 10.52
C PHE A 185 -4.57 -3.55 9.94
N PRO A 186 -4.54 -3.75 8.62
CA PRO A 186 -3.61 -4.67 7.99
C PRO A 186 -2.17 -4.10 7.93
N THR A 187 -1.17 -4.96 7.86
CA THR A 187 0.20 -4.57 7.46
C THR A 187 0.76 -5.57 6.45
N ASP A 188 1.96 -5.31 5.92
CA ASP A 188 2.72 -6.21 5.05
C ASP A 188 3.32 -7.42 5.79
N THR A 189 3.05 -7.59 7.09
CA THR A 189 3.47 -8.78 7.86
C THR A 189 2.31 -9.46 8.56
N ALA A 190 1.56 -8.74 9.41
CA ALA A 190 0.48 -9.29 10.23
C ALA A 190 -0.55 -8.18 10.48
N PHE A 191 -1.77 -8.52 10.84
CA PHE A 191 -2.73 -7.52 11.29
C PHE A 191 -2.20 -6.83 12.55
N GLY A 192 -2.22 -5.51 12.53
CA GLY A 192 -1.81 -4.65 13.63
C GLY A 192 -3.01 -4.08 14.36
N ILE A 193 -2.81 -3.71 15.62
CA ILE A 193 -3.78 -2.99 16.44
C ILE A 193 -3.11 -1.75 17.00
N GLY A 194 -3.78 -0.61 16.92
CA GLY A 194 -3.11 0.64 17.25
C GLY A 194 -4.03 1.82 17.52
N CYS A 195 -3.45 2.79 18.21
CA CYS A 195 -3.99 4.11 18.44
C CYS A 195 -2.90 5.15 18.18
N ARG A 196 -3.27 6.43 18.17
CA ARG A 196 -2.29 7.53 18.04
C ARG A 196 -1.32 7.52 19.22
N ILE A 197 -0.04 7.70 18.94
CA ILE A 197 1.02 7.73 19.96
C ILE A 197 0.85 8.90 20.95
N ASP A 198 0.22 9.99 20.51
CA ASP A 198 0.04 11.23 21.29
C ASP A 198 -1.25 11.24 22.14
N ASN A 199 -2.00 10.14 22.15
CA ASN A 199 -3.20 10.01 22.98
C ASN A 199 -2.95 9.04 24.14
N GLU A 200 -2.58 9.58 25.29
CA GLU A 200 -2.20 8.79 26.47
C GLU A 200 -3.31 7.84 26.94
N LYS A 201 -4.58 8.30 26.92
CA LYS A 201 -5.73 7.46 27.31
C LYS A 201 -5.90 6.28 26.36
N ALA A 202 -5.73 6.50 25.06
CA ALA A 202 -5.83 5.45 24.06
C ALA A 202 -4.67 4.44 24.19
N VAL A 203 -3.45 4.93 24.46
CA VAL A 203 -2.28 4.07 24.71
C VAL A 203 -2.51 3.19 25.94
N GLN A 204 -2.96 3.76 27.06
CA GLN A 204 -3.28 2.99 28.27
C GLN A 204 -4.37 1.94 27.98
N ARG A 205 -5.48 2.34 27.34
CA ARG A 205 -6.56 1.42 26.97
C ARG A 205 -6.07 0.29 26.06
N LEU A 206 -5.18 0.56 25.11
CA LEU A 206 -4.61 -0.46 24.23
C LEU A 206 -3.79 -1.50 25.02
N PHE A 207 -2.98 -1.07 25.98
CA PHE A 207 -2.25 -2.00 26.87
C PHE A 207 -3.21 -2.86 27.70
N THR A 208 -4.27 -2.26 28.24
CA THR A 208 -5.32 -2.96 29.00
C THR A 208 -6.03 -4.01 28.14
N ILE A 209 -6.55 -3.62 26.97
CA ILE A 209 -7.25 -4.52 26.04
C ILE A 209 -6.37 -5.72 25.69
N ARG A 210 -5.10 -5.48 25.39
CA ARG A 210 -4.19 -6.54 24.99
C ARG A 210 -3.63 -7.36 26.13
N LYS A 211 -3.93 -7.00 27.39
CA LYS A 211 -3.32 -7.60 28.59
C LYS A 211 -1.79 -7.57 28.51
N ARG A 212 -1.22 -6.50 27.95
CA ARG A 212 0.23 -6.36 27.74
C ARG A 212 0.90 -5.81 29.01
N PRO A 213 2.02 -6.38 29.47
CA PRO A 213 2.80 -5.81 30.56
C PRO A 213 3.29 -4.40 30.22
N THR A 214 3.17 -3.46 31.17
CA THR A 214 3.54 -2.05 30.99
C THR A 214 5.07 -1.84 30.88
N THR A 215 5.85 -2.83 31.31
CA THR A 215 7.31 -2.86 31.19
C THR A 215 7.79 -3.29 29.80
N GLN A 216 6.90 -3.80 28.95
CA GLN A 216 7.28 -4.22 27.61
C GLN A 216 6.96 -3.15 26.56
N ALA A 217 8.02 -2.59 25.98
CA ALA A 217 7.94 -1.65 24.87
C ALA A 217 7.06 -2.16 23.73
N THR A 218 6.41 -1.26 23.01
CA THR A 218 5.62 -1.59 21.81
C THR A 218 6.15 -0.82 20.61
N LEU A 219 6.08 -1.45 19.44
CA LEU A 219 6.58 -0.82 18.22
C LEU A 219 5.63 0.25 17.71
N VAL A 220 6.21 1.22 17.03
CA VAL A 220 5.51 2.36 16.44
C VAL A 220 5.65 2.34 14.92
N LEU A 221 4.55 2.61 14.24
CA LEU A 221 4.48 2.72 12.80
C LEU A 221 4.44 4.19 12.37
N VAL A 222 5.26 4.51 11.37
CA VAL A 222 5.37 5.84 10.74
C VAL A 222 5.16 5.72 9.23
N ASP A 223 4.76 6.80 8.54
CA ASP A 223 4.55 6.76 7.09
C ASP A 223 5.80 7.13 6.28
N THR A 224 6.73 7.88 6.88
CA THR A 224 7.94 8.42 6.25
C THR A 224 9.13 8.44 7.19
N VAL A 225 10.35 8.45 6.63
CA VAL A 225 11.60 8.62 7.40
C VAL A 225 11.60 9.97 8.13
N ARG A 226 11.08 11.02 7.49
CA ARG A 226 10.92 12.34 8.10
C ARG A 226 10.05 12.31 9.36
N MET A 227 8.94 11.56 9.33
CA MET A 227 8.11 11.38 10.53
C MET A 227 8.89 10.64 11.62
N ALA A 228 9.63 9.58 11.28
CA ALA A 228 10.48 8.85 12.23
C ALA A 228 11.49 9.77 12.93
N GLN A 229 12.22 10.60 12.17
CA GLN A 229 13.17 11.59 12.68
C GLN A 229 12.53 12.61 13.64
N GLY A 230 11.22 12.83 13.52
CA GLY A 230 10.44 13.67 14.43
C GLY A 230 10.38 13.13 15.87
N TYR A 231 10.50 11.81 16.05
CA TYR A 231 10.37 11.08 17.32
C TYR A 231 11.68 10.41 17.79
N LEU A 232 12.63 10.24 16.90
CA LEU A 232 13.95 9.65 17.19
C LEU A 232 14.99 10.74 17.50
N GLU A 233 16.00 10.36 18.27
CA GLU A 233 17.29 11.06 18.27
C GLU A 233 17.95 10.99 16.89
N PRO A 234 18.99 11.80 16.58
CA PRO A 234 19.67 11.74 15.29
C PRO A 234 20.07 10.31 14.91
N ILE A 235 19.57 9.85 13.75
CA ILE A 235 19.81 8.51 13.25
C ILE A 235 21.22 8.45 12.67
N PHE A 236 22.02 7.47 13.08
CA PHE A 236 23.36 7.25 12.53
C PHE A 236 23.30 6.97 11.02
N GLN A 237 24.21 7.57 10.25
CA GLN A 237 24.22 7.41 8.78
C GLN A 237 24.30 5.94 8.36
N GLU A 238 25.07 5.12 9.08
CA GLU A 238 25.19 3.69 8.78
C GLU A 238 23.86 2.93 8.92
N VAL A 239 22.98 3.34 9.85
CA VAL A 239 21.61 2.79 9.97
C VAL A 239 20.78 3.17 8.76
N ILE A 240 20.96 4.38 8.23
CA ILE A 240 20.24 4.84 7.05
C ILE A 240 20.64 3.96 5.85
N ASP A 241 21.93 3.89 5.57
CA ASP A 241 22.47 3.24 4.38
C ASP A 241 22.26 1.72 4.40
N LYS A 242 22.49 1.07 5.56
CA LYS A 242 22.43 -0.39 5.67
C LYS A 242 21.05 -0.94 5.98
N LEU A 243 20.15 -0.16 6.60
CA LEU A 243 18.87 -0.67 7.09
C LEU A 243 17.65 0.08 6.55
N ILE A 244 17.65 1.41 6.60
CA ILE A 244 16.46 2.19 6.18
C ILE A 244 16.29 2.16 4.67
N GLU A 245 17.30 2.54 3.89
CA GLU A 245 17.20 2.59 2.43
C GLU A 245 16.87 1.23 1.79
N PRO A 246 17.47 0.10 2.23
CA PRO A 246 17.21 -1.19 1.59
C PRO A 246 15.86 -1.82 1.99
N TYR A 247 15.41 -1.59 3.23
CA TYR A 247 14.31 -2.37 3.82
C TYR A 247 13.06 -1.56 4.17
N TRP A 248 13.10 -0.22 4.17
CA TRP A 248 11.91 0.62 4.37
C TRP A 248 11.38 1.23 3.05
N PRO A 249 10.05 1.26 2.84
CA PRO A 249 9.02 0.61 3.64
C PRO A 249 9.06 -0.92 3.47
N GLY A 250 8.85 -1.65 4.57
CA GLY A 250 8.94 -3.11 4.60
C GLY A 250 8.97 -3.72 6.00
N ALA A 251 9.28 -5.01 6.05
CA ALA A 251 9.19 -5.87 7.24
C ALA A 251 10.40 -5.77 8.20
N LEU A 252 11.01 -4.59 8.34
CA LEU A 252 12.10 -4.33 9.28
C LEU A 252 11.66 -3.32 10.35
N THR A 253 11.89 -3.63 11.61
CA THR A 253 11.71 -2.72 12.75
C THR A 253 13.08 -2.40 13.32
N ILE A 254 13.39 -1.12 13.48
CA ILE A 254 14.69 -0.64 13.96
C ILE A 254 14.47 0.02 15.31
N VAL A 255 15.16 -0.46 16.35
CA VAL A 255 15.15 0.12 17.69
C VAL A 255 16.28 1.13 17.80
N LEU A 256 15.93 2.36 18.15
CA LEU A 256 16.83 3.51 18.24
C LEU A 256 16.51 4.38 19.45
N PRO A 257 17.46 5.18 19.96
CA PRO A 257 17.20 6.19 20.98
C PRO A 257 16.13 7.18 20.51
N CYS A 258 15.28 7.60 21.42
CA CYS A 258 14.12 8.43 21.10
C CYS A 258 13.97 9.66 21.99
N LYS A 259 13.24 10.64 21.46
CA LYS A 259 12.87 11.88 22.12
C LYS A 259 11.82 11.61 23.18
N LYS A 260 12.24 11.46 24.43
CA LYS A 260 11.39 11.02 25.55
C LYS A 260 10.18 11.92 25.79
N GLU A 261 10.29 13.20 25.46
CA GLU A 261 9.22 14.19 25.55
C GLU A 261 8.11 13.99 24.51
N LYS A 262 8.37 13.23 23.44
CA LYS A 262 7.39 12.91 22.39
C LYS A 262 6.89 11.49 22.42
N VAL A 263 7.58 10.60 23.14
CA VAL A 263 7.26 9.17 23.20
C VAL A 263 6.88 8.79 24.62
N PRO A 264 5.60 8.46 24.89
CA PRO A 264 5.14 8.10 26.23
C PRO A 264 5.95 6.95 26.84
N SER A 265 6.20 7.02 28.15
CA SER A 265 6.99 5.99 28.86
C SER A 265 6.42 4.58 28.70
N LEU A 266 5.08 4.48 28.67
CA LEU A 266 4.38 3.21 28.46
C LEU A 266 4.68 2.59 27.08
N VAL A 267 4.87 3.41 26.04
CA VAL A 267 5.22 2.93 24.70
C VAL A 267 6.65 2.37 24.67
N ARG A 268 7.55 2.95 25.47
CA ARG A 268 8.97 2.55 25.56
C ARG A 268 9.23 1.45 26.59
N GLY A 269 8.22 1.03 27.36
CA GLY A 269 8.44 0.12 28.49
C GLY A 269 9.35 0.69 29.58
N GLY A 270 9.50 2.02 29.64
CA GLY A 270 10.46 2.71 30.52
C GLY A 270 11.83 2.99 29.90
N GLU A 271 12.16 2.39 28.76
CA GLU A 271 13.49 2.47 28.14
C GLU A 271 13.76 3.77 27.37
N ASN A 272 15.03 4.05 27.03
CA ASN A 272 15.40 5.24 26.25
C ASN A 272 15.19 5.09 24.74
N THR A 273 14.75 3.91 24.30
CA THR A 273 14.66 3.53 22.89
C THR A 273 13.22 3.21 22.49
N ILE A 274 12.98 3.19 21.18
CA ILE A 274 11.71 2.78 20.61
C ILE A 274 11.94 2.01 19.31
N GLY A 275 11.17 0.95 19.08
CA GLY A 275 11.13 0.26 17.79
C GLY A 275 10.25 1.00 16.80
N VAL A 276 10.81 1.46 15.69
CA VAL A 276 10.09 2.15 14.62
C VAL A 276 10.07 1.31 13.35
N ARG A 277 8.99 1.38 12.58
CA ARG A 277 8.89 0.75 11.25
C ARG A 277 8.05 1.60 10.30
N ILE A 278 8.44 1.63 9.03
CA ILE A 278 7.57 2.08 7.94
C ILE A 278 6.97 0.83 7.28
N PRO A 279 5.69 0.49 7.54
CA PRO A 279 5.09 -0.71 6.97
C PRO A 279 4.90 -0.54 5.46
N ASN A 280 5.16 -1.59 4.66
CA ASN A 280 4.87 -1.60 3.23
C ASN A 280 3.38 -1.90 2.94
N HIS A 281 2.48 -1.31 3.73
CA HIS A 281 1.04 -1.46 3.55
C HIS A 281 0.40 -0.12 3.18
N PRO A 282 -0.22 0.01 2.00
CA PRO A 282 -0.74 1.27 1.49
C PRO A 282 -1.78 1.93 2.41
N ILE A 283 -2.78 1.18 2.89
CA ILE A 283 -3.79 1.70 3.82
C ILE A 283 -3.16 2.26 5.07
N THR A 284 -2.35 1.45 5.76
CA THR A 284 -1.75 1.82 7.03
C THR A 284 -0.82 3.02 6.90
N ARG A 285 0.01 3.10 5.84
CA ARG A 285 0.78 4.31 5.56
C ARG A 285 -0.12 5.54 5.34
N THR A 286 -1.23 5.36 4.64
CA THR A 286 -2.18 6.46 4.40
C THR A 286 -2.86 6.87 5.72
N LEU A 287 -3.28 5.93 6.58
CA LEU A 287 -3.85 6.23 7.91
C LEU A 287 -2.91 7.15 8.70
N ILE A 288 -1.66 6.71 8.84
CA ILE A 288 -0.62 7.42 9.60
C ILE A 288 -0.38 8.82 9.02
N ARG A 289 -0.34 8.94 7.69
CA ARG A 289 -0.20 10.22 7.01
C ARG A 289 -1.36 11.18 7.29
N GLU A 290 -2.59 10.71 7.16
CA GLU A 290 -3.82 11.52 7.29
C GLU A 290 -4.14 11.93 8.73
N ILE A 291 -3.71 11.12 9.72
CA ILE A 291 -3.80 11.48 11.13
C ILE A 291 -2.65 12.40 11.57
N GLY A 292 -1.53 12.41 10.83
CA GLY A 292 -0.40 13.31 11.02
C GLY A 292 0.57 12.94 12.14
N VAL A 293 0.39 11.79 12.79
CA VAL A 293 1.23 11.30 13.89
C VAL A 293 1.45 9.80 13.78
N PRO A 294 2.52 9.25 14.38
CA PRO A 294 2.71 7.80 14.47
C PRO A 294 1.56 7.11 15.20
N ILE A 295 1.37 5.83 14.87
CA ILE A 295 0.48 4.94 15.62
C ILE A 295 1.29 3.83 16.27
N LEU A 296 0.81 3.33 17.40
CA LEU A 296 1.26 2.03 17.90
C LEU A 296 0.86 0.97 16.87
N GLY A 297 1.70 -0.04 16.64
CA GLY A 297 1.36 -1.10 15.68
C GLY A 297 1.88 -2.50 16.02
N PRO A 298 1.75 -2.99 17.26
CA PRO A 298 1.95 -4.40 17.52
C PRO A 298 0.88 -5.25 16.82
N SER A 299 1.10 -6.58 16.78
CA SER A 299 0.13 -7.55 16.25
C SER A 299 -1.22 -7.49 16.96
N ALA A 300 -2.30 -7.73 16.21
CA ALA A 300 -3.69 -7.70 16.65
C ALA A 300 -4.11 -8.99 17.39
N ASN A 301 -3.43 -9.29 18.48
CA ASN A 301 -3.68 -10.43 19.36
C ASN A 301 -3.57 -10.01 20.82
N PHE A 302 -4.18 -10.79 21.74
CA PHE A 302 -3.84 -10.69 23.15
C PHE A 302 -2.36 -11.05 23.38
N HIS A 303 -1.78 -10.52 24.45
CA HIS A 303 -0.36 -10.75 24.74
C HIS A 303 -0.06 -12.24 24.93
N GLY A 304 0.88 -12.77 24.13
CA GLY A 304 1.32 -14.17 24.18
C GLY A 304 0.54 -15.12 23.25
N GLU A 305 -0.55 -14.67 22.64
CA GLU A 305 -1.37 -15.50 21.75
C GLU A 305 -0.88 -15.50 20.30
N GLN A 306 -1.54 -16.28 19.44
CA GLN A 306 -1.19 -16.41 18.03
C GLN A 306 -1.29 -15.06 17.30
N THR A 307 -0.33 -14.78 16.43
CA THR A 307 -0.34 -13.58 15.59
C THR A 307 -1.27 -13.78 14.39
N PRO A 308 -2.22 -12.87 14.13
CA PRO A 308 -3.09 -12.94 12.96
C PRO A 308 -2.38 -12.44 11.69
N TYR A 309 -2.13 -13.35 10.76
CA TYR A 309 -1.60 -13.08 9.43
C TYR A 309 -2.74 -12.85 8.43
N GLU A 310 -3.88 -13.49 8.66
CA GLU A 310 -5.09 -13.36 7.84
C GLU A 310 -6.22 -12.68 8.61
N PHE A 311 -7.20 -12.14 7.87
CA PHE A 311 -8.34 -11.43 8.48
C PHE A 311 -9.19 -12.37 9.36
N GLU A 312 -9.36 -13.61 8.92
CA GLU A 312 -10.10 -14.67 9.61
C GLU A 312 -9.46 -15.09 10.94
N GLU A 313 -8.17 -14.80 11.13
CA GLU A 313 -7.41 -15.17 12.33
C GLU A 313 -7.53 -14.14 13.46
N ILE A 314 -8.16 -12.99 13.20
CA ILE A 314 -8.34 -11.95 14.21
C ILE A 314 -9.35 -12.44 15.23
N ASP A 315 -8.92 -12.48 16.49
CA ASP A 315 -9.74 -12.94 17.61
C ASP A 315 -11.04 -12.12 17.74
N THR A 316 -12.19 -12.80 17.78
CA THR A 316 -13.50 -12.18 17.81
C THR A 316 -13.79 -11.41 19.11
N GLU A 317 -13.18 -11.79 20.23
CA GLU A 317 -13.26 -11.02 21.47
C GLU A 317 -12.40 -9.77 21.40
N LEU A 318 -11.23 -9.83 20.76
CA LEU A 318 -10.41 -8.63 20.52
C LEU A 318 -11.16 -7.62 19.64
N ILE A 319 -11.88 -8.09 18.61
CA ILE A 319 -12.70 -7.23 17.73
C ILE A 319 -13.76 -6.46 18.53
N LYS A 320 -14.38 -7.07 19.54
CA LYS A 320 -15.41 -6.41 20.37
C LYS A 320 -14.85 -5.30 21.27
N LEU A 321 -13.56 -5.31 21.55
CA LEU A 321 -12.91 -4.37 22.47
C LEU A 321 -12.37 -3.10 21.79
N VAL A 322 -12.19 -3.15 20.46
CA VAL A 322 -11.70 -2.02 19.66
C VAL A 322 -12.84 -1.19 19.08
N ASP A 323 -12.53 0.02 18.65
CA ASP A 323 -13.55 0.95 18.13
C ASP A 323 -13.79 0.75 16.62
N TYR A 324 -12.82 0.15 15.92
CA TYR A 324 -12.95 -0.15 14.51
C TYR A 324 -12.03 -1.29 14.05
N LEU A 325 -12.55 -2.17 13.21
CA LEU A 325 -11.79 -3.12 12.42
C LEU A 325 -11.87 -2.68 10.96
N ILE A 326 -10.73 -2.47 10.32
CA ILE A 326 -10.69 -2.19 8.88
C ILE A 326 -11.28 -3.39 8.13
N PRO A 327 -12.39 -3.22 7.38
CA PRO A 327 -13.09 -4.34 6.76
C PRO A 327 -12.24 -5.10 5.75
N LYS A 328 -12.45 -6.42 5.65
CA LYS A 328 -11.69 -7.34 4.78
C LYS A 328 -11.53 -6.84 3.34
N GLU A 329 -12.57 -6.22 2.77
CA GLU A 329 -12.57 -5.80 1.37
C GLU A 329 -11.57 -4.67 1.08
N ILE A 330 -11.20 -3.91 2.11
CA ILE A 330 -10.12 -2.93 2.02
C ILE A 330 -8.85 -3.43 2.71
N ALA A 331 -8.97 -4.28 3.73
CA ALA A 331 -7.82 -4.79 4.48
C ALA A 331 -6.85 -5.64 3.65
N SER A 332 -7.29 -6.15 2.50
CA SER A 332 -6.45 -6.86 1.54
C SER A 332 -5.93 -5.89 0.48
N PRO A 333 -4.68 -5.42 0.55
CA PRO A 333 -4.09 -4.69 -0.55
C PRO A 333 -3.60 -5.71 -1.59
N VAL A 334 -3.87 -5.42 -2.85
CA VAL A 334 -3.12 -6.00 -4.00
C VAL A 334 -1.61 -5.77 -3.90
N PHE A 335 -1.10 -5.05 -2.89
CA PHE A 335 0.30 -4.62 -2.81
C PHE A 335 0.99 -4.89 -1.48
N GLY A 336 0.41 -5.75 -0.66
CA GLY A 336 0.95 -6.10 0.64
C GLY A 336 0.28 -7.36 1.12
N GLU A 337 0.55 -8.47 0.45
CA GLU A 337 0.38 -9.76 1.10
C GLU A 337 1.20 -9.70 2.40
N ALA A 338 0.58 -10.05 3.53
CA ALA A 338 1.27 -10.97 4.42
C ALA A 338 1.53 -12.19 3.53
N ARG A 339 2.76 -12.31 2.99
CA ARG A 339 3.14 -13.36 2.03
C ARG A 339 2.47 -14.66 2.45
N SER A 340 1.58 -15.19 1.60
CA SER A 340 0.77 -16.37 1.90
C SER A 340 1.60 -17.59 2.29
N ASP A 341 2.89 -17.57 1.96
CA ASP A 341 3.78 -18.72 2.15
C ASP A 341 4.69 -18.55 3.38
N ILE A 342 4.86 -17.32 3.89
CA ILE A 342 5.84 -17.00 4.93
C ILE A 342 5.16 -16.13 5.99
N ARG A 343 4.38 -16.79 6.87
CA ARG A 343 3.70 -16.24 8.06
C ARG A 343 4.71 -15.76 9.12
N LEU A 344 5.49 -14.73 8.78
CA LEU A 344 6.54 -14.16 9.62
C LEU A 344 6.24 -12.70 9.96
N ALA A 345 6.47 -12.36 11.24
CA ALA A 345 6.46 -10.99 11.70
C ALA A 345 7.68 -10.20 11.16
N SER A 346 7.73 -8.89 11.40
CA SER A 346 8.91 -8.10 11.06
C SER A 346 10.16 -8.55 11.83
N THR A 347 11.31 -8.48 11.18
CA THR A 347 12.61 -8.58 11.87
C THR A 347 12.78 -7.35 12.77
N VAL A 348 13.31 -7.54 13.97
CA VAL A 348 13.57 -6.46 14.93
C VAL A 348 15.05 -6.41 15.23
N ILE A 349 15.69 -5.28 14.94
CA ILE A 349 17.10 -5.04 15.21
C ILE A 349 17.26 -3.85 16.14
N ASP A 350 18.10 -4.00 17.15
CA ASP A 350 18.55 -2.94 18.03
C ASP A 350 19.84 -2.31 17.51
N CYS A 351 19.71 -1.03 17.16
CA CYS A 351 20.79 -0.19 16.64
C CYS A 351 21.15 0.94 17.62
N SER A 352 20.69 0.86 18.88
CA SER A 352 20.99 1.87 19.90
C SER A 352 22.45 1.84 20.35
N GLU A 353 23.08 0.66 20.32
CA GLU A 353 24.48 0.45 20.66
C GLU A 353 25.15 -0.50 19.68
N LYS A 354 26.49 -0.45 19.58
CA LYS A 354 27.28 -1.40 18.80
C LYS A 354 27.86 -2.50 19.70
N PRO A 355 27.97 -3.75 19.23
CA PRO A 355 27.45 -4.24 17.95
C PRO A 355 25.90 -4.26 17.95
N TRP A 356 25.29 -4.06 16.77
CA TRP A 356 23.85 -4.14 16.63
C TRP A 356 23.35 -5.55 16.98
N LYS A 357 22.17 -5.64 17.59
CA LYS A 357 21.61 -6.92 18.08
C LYS A 357 20.29 -7.22 17.41
N ILE A 358 20.17 -8.38 16.78
CA ILE A 358 18.87 -8.86 16.29
C ILE A 358 18.08 -9.34 17.52
N LEU A 359 17.00 -8.64 17.85
CA LEU A 359 16.11 -8.97 18.97
C LEU A 359 15.07 -10.02 18.57
N ARG A 360 14.71 -10.06 17.28
CA ARG A 360 13.78 -11.04 16.71
C ARG A 360 14.06 -11.24 15.23
N GLU A 361 14.25 -12.48 14.82
CA GLU A 361 14.24 -12.85 13.40
C GLU A 361 12.81 -12.86 12.84
N GLY A 362 12.67 -12.40 11.60
CA GLY A 362 11.39 -12.27 10.93
C GLY A 362 11.53 -12.33 9.42
N ALA A 363 10.66 -11.63 8.70
CA ALA A 363 10.59 -11.72 7.24
C ALA A 363 11.84 -11.19 6.49
N ILE A 364 12.72 -10.45 7.18
CA ILE A 364 14.00 -9.96 6.65
C ILE A 364 15.14 -10.71 7.31
N GLN A 365 15.92 -11.44 6.52
CA GLN A 365 17.17 -12.05 6.96
C GLN A 365 18.29 -11.02 6.86
N LEU A 366 18.95 -10.76 7.98
CA LEU A 366 20.03 -9.78 8.08
C LEU A 366 21.34 -10.51 8.35
N SER A 367 22.38 -10.16 7.61
CA SER A 367 23.74 -10.65 7.81
C SER A 367 24.67 -9.44 7.90
N PHE A 368 25.42 -9.33 8.99
CA PHE A 368 26.34 -8.22 9.24
C PHE A 368 27.73 -8.74 9.58
#